data_AF-A0A497K0X8-F1
#
_entry.id   AF-A0A497K0X8-F1
#
_cell.length_a   1.000
_cell.length_b   1.000
_cell.length_c   1.000
_cell.angle_alpha   90.00
_cell.angle_beta   90.00
_cell.angle_gamma   90.00
#
_symmetry.space_group_name_H-M   'P 1'
#
loop_
_entity.id
_entity.type
_entity.pdbx_description
1 polymer ?
#
loop_
_entity_poly.entity_id
_entity_poly.type
_entity_poly.pdbx_seq_one_letter_code
_entity_poly.pdbx_strand_id
1 'polypeptide(L)'
;MIPKTFKEKLYELSKGKCAICLGHFKLHEMQVDHRIPFEILGDTELNVKNYMLLCGPCNRAKSWSCENCPNWSEKNPKICSICYWANPENYTHIALREIRRMDLVWTEKEIQIYEKLKKVAQQSGKALPDYVKTIIKKNLNAKGTNNSLLV
;
A
#
# COMPACT_ATOMS: atom_id res chain seq x y z
N MET A 1 -12.86 10.59 -20.05
CA MET A 1 -13.86 9.86 -19.22
C MET A 1 -13.42 8.40 -19.13
N ILE A 2 -13.33 7.83 -17.93
CA ILE A 2 -12.91 6.42 -17.75
C ILE A 2 -14.12 5.50 -18.02
N PRO A 3 -14.02 4.52 -18.95
CA PRO A 3 -15.10 3.57 -19.23
C PRO A 3 -15.46 2.70 -18.03
N LYS A 4 -16.74 2.35 -17.88
CA LYS A 4 -17.22 1.46 -16.80
C LYS A 4 -16.49 0.10 -16.80
N THR A 5 -16.33 -0.49 -17.98
CA THR A 5 -15.65 -1.79 -18.18
C THR A 5 -14.19 -1.75 -17.72
N PHE A 6 -13.53 -0.59 -17.81
CA PHE A 6 -12.16 -0.42 -17.33
C PHE A 6 -12.10 -0.46 -15.80
N LYS A 7 -13.04 0.20 -15.12
CA LYS A 7 -13.16 0.14 -13.66
C LYS A 7 -13.45 -1.27 -13.16
N GLU A 8 -14.36 -1.99 -13.84
CA GLU A 8 -14.66 -3.41 -13.56
C GLU A 8 -13.41 -4.28 -13.69
N LYS A 9 -12.62 -4.09 -14.77
CA LYS A 9 -11.36 -4.82 -14.96
C LYS A 9 -10.35 -4.56 -13.84
N LEU A 10 -10.19 -3.31 -13.40
CA LEU A 10 -9.31 -2.99 -12.27
C LEU A 10 -9.80 -3.65 -10.96
N TYR A 11 -11.11 -3.76 -10.78
CA TYR A 11 -11.72 -4.32 -9.58
C TYR A 11 -11.49 -5.82 -9.47
N GLU A 12 -11.63 -6.54 -10.58
CA GLU A 12 -11.28 -7.96 -10.65
C GLU A 12 -9.79 -8.19 -10.38
N LEU A 13 -8.91 -7.37 -10.96
CA LEU A 13 -7.47 -7.45 -10.72
C LEU A 13 -7.10 -7.18 -9.26
N SER A 14 -7.75 -6.20 -8.62
CA SER A 14 -7.51 -5.89 -7.21
C SER A 14 -8.25 -6.80 -6.24
N LYS A 15 -9.10 -7.70 -6.75
CA LYS A 15 -10.01 -8.55 -5.95
C LYS A 15 -10.86 -7.72 -4.97
N GLY A 16 -11.32 -6.56 -5.43
CA GLY A 16 -12.09 -5.60 -4.62
C GLY A 16 -11.31 -4.93 -3.49
N LYS A 17 -9.98 -5.05 -3.46
CA LYS A 17 -9.13 -4.42 -2.44
C LYS A 17 -8.70 -3.03 -2.87
N CYS A 18 -8.71 -2.10 -1.91
CA CYS A 18 -8.00 -0.83 -2.04
C CYS A 18 -6.48 -1.07 -2.08
N ALA A 19 -5.80 -0.51 -3.07
CA ALA A 19 -4.35 -0.71 -3.24
C ALA A 19 -3.49 -0.08 -2.11
N ILE A 20 -4.07 0.75 -1.25
CA ILE A 20 -3.38 1.43 -0.15
C ILE A 20 -3.69 0.78 1.19
N CYS A 21 -4.96 0.79 1.63
CA CYS A 21 -5.33 0.26 2.94
C CYS A 21 -5.63 -1.24 2.97
N LEU A 22 -5.63 -1.91 1.81
CA LEU A 22 -5.92 -3.34 1.65
C LEU A 22 -7.33 -3.80 2.08
N GLY A 23 -8.20 -2.87 2.51
CA GLY A 23 -9.60 -3.16 2.81
C GLY A 23 -10.39 -3.57 1.56
N HIS A 24 -11.42 -4.40 1.75
CA HIS A 24 -12.36 -4.77 0.69
C HIS A 24 -13.52 -3.77 0.63
N PHE A 25 -13.90 -3.40 -0.59
CA PHE A 25 -14.97 -2.45 -0.86
C PHE A 25 -15.79 -2.93 -2.04
N LYS A 26 -17.06 -2.51 -2.14
CA LYS A 26 -17.88 -2.74 -3.33
C LYS A 26 -17.40 -1.85 -4.47
N LEU A 27 -17.60 -2.28 -5.71
CA LEU A 27 -17.17 -1.55 -6.92
C LEU A 27 -17.59 -0.07 -6.92
N HIS A 28 -18.80 0.25 -6.45
CA HIS A 28 -19.32 1.63 -6.42
C HIS A 28 -18.67 2.51 -5.34
N GLU A 29 -18.07 1.92 -4.31
CA GLU A 29 -17.38 2.63 -3.23
C GLU A 29 -15.92 2.96 -3.58
N MET A 30 -15.40 2.37 -4.66
CA MET A 30 -14.03 2.55 -5.12
C MET A 30 -13.92 3.60 -6.22
N GLN A 31 -12.76 4.22 -6.33
CA GLN A 31 -12.42 5.26 -7.29
C GLN A 31 -11.21 4.81 -8.12
N VAL A 32 -11.27 5.06 -9.42
CA VAL A 32 -10.12 4.87 -10.31
C VAL A 32 -9.25 6.11 -10.20
N ASP A 33 -7.96 5.91 -9.99
CA ASP A 33 -6.98 6.98 -10.01
C ASP A 33 -5.72 6.55 -10.76
N HIS A 34 -4.97 7.52 -11.28
CA HIS A 34 -3.68 7.25 -11.91
C HIS A 34 -2.66 6.87 -10.84
N ARG A 35 -1.81 5.89 -11.12
CA ARG A 35 -0.68 5.54 -10.25
C ARG A 35 0.26 6.73 -10.10
N ILE A 36 0.81 7.22 -11.22
CA ILE A 36 1.53 8.50 -11.24
C ILE A 36 0.51 9.60 -11.52
N PRO A 37 0.43 10.69 -10.72
CA PRO A 37 -0.58 11.73 -10.93
C PRO A 37 -0.54 12.32 -12.34
N PHE A 38 -1.72 12.67 -12.86
CA PHE A 38 -1.87 13.26 -14.19
C PHE A 38 -1.03 14.54 -14.34
N GLU A 39 -0.95 15.35 -13.30
CA GLU A 39 -0.16 16.59 -13.26
C GLU A 39 1.36 16.36 -13.32
N ILE A 40 1.82 15.10 -13.26
CA ILE A 40 3.24 14.73 -13.37
C ILE A 40 3.52 14.05 -14.72
N LEU A 41 2.69 13.08 -15.13
CA LEU A 41 2.94 12.24 -16.31
C LEU A 41 2.14 12.66 -17.55
N GLY A 42 1.13 13.51 -17.38
CA GLY A 42 0.19 13.88 -18.43
C GLY A 42 -0.78 12.77 -18.78
N ASP A 43 -1.40 12.90 -19.96
CA ASP A 43 -2.32 11.90 -20.47
C ASP A 43 -1.56 10.65 -20.91
N THR A 44 -2.10 9.48 -20.59
CA THR A 44 -1.49 8.19 -20.94
C THR A 44 -2.55 7.29 -21.53
N GLU A 45 -2.10 6.30 -22.30
CA GLU A 45 -3.00 5.26 -22.78
C GLU A 45 -3.74 4.60 -21.61
N LEU A 46 -5.02 4.28 -21.84
CA LEU A 46 -5.89 3.61 -20.87
C LEU A 46 -5.44 2.15 -20.63
N ASN A 47 -4.37 2.01 -19.87
CA ASN A 47 -3.71 0.75 -19.55
C ASN A 47 -3.81 0.46 -18.06
N VAL A 48 -4.27 -0.71 -17.66
CA VAL A 48 -4.45 -1.09 -16.24
C VAL A 48 -3.17 -0.92 -15.40
N LYS A 49 -1.97 -0.94 -16.01
CA LYS A 49 -0.70 -0.69 -15.32
C LYS A 49 -0.51 0.76 -14.87
N ASN A 50 -1.20 1.71 -15.51
CA ASN A 50 -1.09 3.14 -15.21
C ASN A 50 -2.13 3.60 -14.16
N TYR A 51 -3.06 2.72 -13.79
CA TYR A 51 -4.17 3.03 -12.91
C TYR A 51 -4.22 2.09 -11.70
N MET A 52 -4.93 2.51 -10.67
CA MET A 52 -5.19 1.72 -9.48
C MET A 52 -6.59 2.01 -8.95
N LEU A 53 -7.11 1.09 -8.12
CA LEU A 53 -8.36 1.32 -7.40
C LEU A 53 -8.11 1.66 -5.93
N LEU A 54 -8.77 2.73 -5.50
CA LEU A 54 -8.66 3.27 -4.15
C LEU A 54 -10.05 3.42 -3.54
N CYS A 55 -10.17 3.23 -2.22
CA CYS A 55 -11.33 3.75 -1.52
C CYS A 55 -11.27 5.29 -1.44
N GLY A 56 -12.42 5.95 -1.31
CA GLY A 56 -12.49 7.42 -1.28
C GLY A 56 -11.52 8.11 -0.30
N PRO A 57 -11.38 7.65 0.95
CA PRO A 57 -10.41 8.21 1.89
C PRO A 57 -8.95 8.07 1.43
N CYS A 58 -8.54 6.91 0.91
CA CYS A 58 -7.17 6.71 0.43
C CYS A 58 -6.87 7.54 -0.82
N ASN A 59 -7.85 7.71 -1.71
CA ASN A 59 -7.70 8.56 -2.88
C ASN A 59 -7.45 10.02 -2.48
N ARG A 60 -8.26 10.56 -1.55
CA ARG A 60 -8.03 11.92 -1.02
C ARG A 60 -6.67 12.08 -0.34
N ALA A 61 -6.25 11.07 0.43
CA ALA A 61 -4.93 11.09 1.07
C ALA A 61 -3.78 11.09 0.04
N LYS A 62 -3.92 10.31 -1.03
CA LYS A 62 -3.00 10.33 -2.18
C LYS A 62 -2.94 11.71 -2.82
N SER A 63 -4.08 12.29 -3.20
CA SER A 63 -4.15 13.62 -3.82
C SER A 63 -3.45 14.66 -2.96
N TRP A 64 -3.85 14.79 -1.68
CA TRP A 64 -3.24 15.75 -0.77
C TRP A 64 -1.72 15.54 -0.61
N SER A 65 -1.28 14.30 -0.44
CA SER A 65 0.15 14.02 -0.29
C SER A 65 0.95 14.27 -1.57
N CYS A 66 0.37 14.08 -2.75
CA CYS A 66 1.02 14.34 -4.03
C CYS A 66 1.09 15.84 -4.32
N GLU A 67 0.01 16.58 -4.08
CA GLU A 67 -0.08 18.04 -4.24
C GLU A 67 0.90 18.79 -3.32
N ASN A 68 1.20 18.22 -2.14
CA ASN A 68 2.13 18.78 -1.16
C ASN A 68 3.53 18.14 -1.21
N CYS A 69 3.82 17.31 -2.21
CA CYS A 69 5.14 16.68 -2.39
C CYS A 69 6.10 17.66 -3.10
N PRO A 70 7.40 17.70 -2.75
CA PRO A 70 8.37 18.51 -3.51
C PRO A 70 8.40 18.18 -5.02
N ASN A 71 8.14 16.92 -5.40
CA ASN A 71 8.06 16.53 -6.81
C ASN A 71 6.85 17.13 -7.56
N TRP A 72 5.92 17.78 -6.87
CA TRP A 72 4.83 18.53 -7.50
C TRP A 72 5.35 19.70 -8.33
N SER A 73 6.48 20.29 -7.95
CA SER A 73 7.15 21.35 -8.73
C SER A 73 8.11 20.78 -9.76
N GLU A 74 8.89 19.76 -9.39
CA GLU A 74 9.92 19.15 -10.26
C GLU A 74 9.35 18.30 -11.40
N LYS A 75 8.14 17.78 -11.22
CA LYS A 75 7.42 16.97 -12.22
C LYS A 75 8.20 15.76 -12.74
N ASN A 76 9.05 15.13 -11.92
CA ASN A 76 9.83 13.97 -12.35
C ASN A 76 9.03 12.66 -12.16
N PRO A 77 8.59 11.97 -13.23
CA PRO A 77 7.82 10.74 -13.10
C PRO A 77 8.62 9.57 -12.51
N LYS A 78 9.95 9.57 -12.64
CA LYS A 78 10.81 8.52 -12.06
C LYS A 78 10.73 8.52 -10.53
N ILE A 79 10.64 9.70 -9.91
CA ILE A 79 10.43 9.83 -8.45
C ILE A 79 9.08 9.21 -8.07
N CYS A 80 8.01 9.51 -8.81
CA CYS A 80 6.71 8.92 -8.54
C CYS A 80 6.71 7.40 -8.71
N SER A 81 7.43 6.84 -9.70
CA SER A 81 7.46 5.40 -9.97
C SER A 81 7.95 4.51 -8.82
N ILE A 82 8.71 5.09 -7.88
CA ILE A 82 9.23 4.45 -6.67
C ILE A 82 8.60 5.03 -5.38
N CYS A 83 7.50 5.77 -5.51
CA CYS A 83 6.74 6.32 -4.39
C CYS A 83 5.60 5.38 -4.00
N TYR A 84 5.33 5.25 -2.70
CA TYR A 84 4.22 4.45 -2.17
C TYR A 84 2.87 4.76 -2.81
N TRP A 85 2.59 6.04 -3.10
CA TRP A 85 1.31 6.44 -3.66
C TRP A 85 1.07 5.96 -5.10
N ALA A 86 2.13 5.68 -5.85
CA ALA A 86 2.03 5.15 -7.22
C ALA A 86 2.27 3.65 -7.28
N ASN A 87 3.16 3.14 -6.42
CA ASN A 87 3.65 1.77 -6.45
C ASN A 87 3.75 1.20 -5.03
N PRO A 88 2.63 1.03 -4.30
CA PRO A 88 2.64 0.55 -2.92
C PRO A 88 3.26 -0.84 -2.77
N GLU A 89 3.33 -1.62 -3.85
CA GLU A 89 3.95 -2.94 -3.89
C GLU A 89 5.48 -2.88 -3.98
N ASN A 90 6.06 -1.83 -4.58
CA ASN A 90 7.50 -1.67 -4.77
C ASN A 90 7.92 -0.20 -4.72
N TYR A 91 8.14 0.32 -3.52
CA TYR A 91 8.50 1.73 -3.30
C TYR A 91 9.65 1.89 -2.32
N THR A 92 10.31 3.05 -2.40
CA THR A 92 11.43 3.44 -1.55
C THR A 92 11.20 4.72 -0.75
N HIS A 93 10.06 5.39 -0.94
CA HIS A 93 9.70 6.55 -0.15
C HIS A 93 8.18 6.80 -0.16
N ILE A 94 7.74 7.65 0.75
CA ILE A 94 6.40 8.24 0.73
C ILE A 94 6.58 9.74 0.59
N ALA A 95 6.22 10.30 -0.57
CA ALA A 95 6.38 11.73 -0.87
C ALA A 95 7.79 12.28 -0.53
N LEU A 96 8.83 11.63 -1.08
CA LEU A 96 10.26 11.91 -0.84
C LEU A 96 10.75 11.76 0.60
N ARG A 97 9.95 11.20 1.51
CA ARG A 97 10.38 10.82 2.86
C ARG A 97 10.73 9.35 2.92
N GLU A 98 11.86 9.01 3.53
CA GLU A 98 12.32 7.63 3.72
C GLU A 98 11.46 6.90 4.75
N ILE A 99 10.28 6.44 4.31
CA ILE A 99 9.31 5.73 5.11
C ILE A 99 9.02 4.39 4.43
N ARG A 100 8.91 3.33 5.23
CA ARG A 100 8.32 2.04 4.83
C ARG A 100 7.09 1.78 5.68
N ARG A 101 5.93 1.87 5.06
CA ARG A 101 4.62 1.50 5.58
C ARG A 101 4.23 0.10 5.11
N MET A 102 3.76 -0.71 6.05
CA MET A 102 3.11 -1.99 5.77
C MET A 102 1.73 -1.92 6.41
N ASP A 103 0.68 -2.18 5.62
CA ASP A 103 -0.67 -2.34 6.14
C ASP A 103 -0.97 -3.84 6.32
N LEU A 104 -1.62 -4.17 7.44
CA LEU A 104 -2.05 -5.53 7.76
C LEU A 104 -3.55 -5.49 8.01
N VAL A 105 -4.28 -6.36 7.33
CA VAL A 105 -5.73 -6.49 7.49
C VAL A 105 -6.02 -7.97 7.71
N TRP A 106 -6.66 -8.28 8.84
CA TRP A 106 -7.17 -9.62 9.14
C TRP A 106 -8.66 -9.62 8.86
N THR A 107 -9.11 -10.49 7.96
CA THR A 107 -10.52 -10.59 7.57
C THR A 107 -11.11 -11.94 7.92
N GLU A 108 -12.43 -11.99 8.13
CA GLU A 108 -13.18 -13.24 8.31
C GLU A 108 -12.52 -14.19 9.34
N LYS A 109 -12.01 -15.34 8.88
CA LYS A 109 -11.38 -16.38 9.70
C LYS A 109 -10.08 -15.92 10.35
N GLU A 110 -9.39 -14.94 9.76
CA GLU A 110 -8.12 -14.41 10.26
C GLU A 110 -8.30 -13.55 11.52
N ILE A 111 -9.52 -13.08 11.81
CA ILE A 111 -9.83 -12.28 13.02
C ILE A 111 -9.44 -13.04 14.29
N GLN A 112 -9.62 -14.37 14.32
CA GLN A 112 -9.23 -15.19 15.46
C GLN A 112 -7.70 -15.16 15.71
N ILE A 113 -6.90 -15.02 14.65
CA ILE A 113 -5.45 -14.87 14.75
C ILE A 113 -5.10 -13.50 15.33
N TYR A 114 -5.76 -12.44 14.86
CA TYR A 114 -5.60 -11.09 15.38
C TYR A 114 -5.92 -11.01 16.88
N GLU A 115 -7.02 -11.61 17.33
CA GLU A 115 -7.40 -11.61 18.75
C GLU A 115 -6.40 -12.35 19.63
N LYS A 116 -5.83 -13.47 19.14
CA LYS A 116 -4.74 -14.16 19.83
C LYS A 116 -3.49 -13.28 19.90
N LEU A 117 -3.09 -12.67 18.80
CA LEU A 117 -1.94 -11.78 18.72
C LEU A 117 -2.06 -10.60 19.69
N LYS A 118 -3.26 -9.98 19.76
CA LYS A 118 -3.58 -8.89 20.68
C LYS A 118 -3.43 -9.29 22.14
N LYS A 119 -3.97 -10.46 22.53
CA LYS A 119 -3.83 -10.98 23.91
C LYS A 119 -2.37 -11.21 24.30
N VAL A 120 -1.57 -11.78 23.41
CA VAL A 120 -0.14 -12.01 23.66
C VAL A 120 0.63 -10.69 23.75
N ALA A 121 0.32 -9.71 22.89
CA ALA A 121 0.93 -8.38 22.97
C ALA A 121 0.66 -7.71 24.32
N GLN A 122 -0.59 -7.76 24.80
CA GLN A 122 -1.00 -7.25 26.11
C GLN A 122 -0.27 -7.93 27.27
N GLN A 123 -0.18 -9.26 27.25
CA GLN A 123 0.57 -10.03 28.27
C GLN A 123 2.06 -9.67 28.29
N SER A 124 2.62 -9.25 27.15
CA SER A 124 4.00 -8.78 27.06
C SER A 124 4.20 -7.30 27.40
N GLY A 125 3.14 -6.57 27.77
CA GLY A 125 3.20 -5.14 28.07
C GLY A 125 3.52 -4.25 26.88
N LYS A 126 3.32 -4.73 25.64
CA LYS A 126 3.67 -4.01 24.41
C LYS A 126 2.43 -3.58 23.64
N ALA A 127 2.51 -2.41 23.01
CA ALA A 127 1.55 -2.04 21.97
C ALA A 127 1.63 -3.03 20.81
N LEU A 128 0.48 -3.36 20.23
CA LEU A 128 0.38 -4.40 19.20
C LEU A 128 1.32 -4.17 17.99
N PRO A 129 1.46 -2.96 17.42
CA PRO A 129 2.40 -2.72 16.32
C PRO A 129 3.86 -3.01 16.69
N ASP A 130 4.28 -2.64 17.90
CA ASP A 130 5.65 -2.86 18.37
C ASP A 130 5.90 -4.34 18.69
N TYR A 131 4.88 -5.03 19.17
CA TYR A 131 4.91 -6.47 19.35
C TYR A 131 5.10 -7.19 18.00
N VAL A 132 4.34 -6.80 16.97
CA VAL A 132 4.50 -7.34 15.60
C VAL A 132 5.90 -7.08 15.05
N LYS A 133 6.43 -5.85 15.17
CA LYS A 133 7.81 -5.52 14.77
C LYS A 133 8.84 -6.37 15.51
N THR A 134 8.61 -6.66 16.79
CA THR A 134 9.47 -7.54 17.59
C THR A 134 9.48 -8.97 17.03
N ILE A 135 8.31 -9.53 16.70
CA ILE A 135 8.20 -10.87 16.10
C ILE A 135 8.96 -10.93 14.78
N ILE A 136 8.76 -9.95 13.90
CA ILE A 136 9.42 -9.87 12.60
C ILE A 136 10.95 -9.81 12.78
N LYS A 137 11.44 -8.92 13.64
CA LYS A 137 12.88 -8.79 13.93
C LYS A 137 13.48 -10.11 14.42
N LYS A 138 12.81 -10.77 15.37
CA LYS A 138 13.25 -12.08 15.88
C LYS A 138 13.31 -13.14 14.78
N ASN A 139 12.29 -13.21 13.91
CA ASN A 139 12.24 -14.18 12.84
C ASN A 139 13.34 -13.98 11.79
N LEU A 140 13.59 -12.73 11.39
CA LEU A 140 14.66 -12.42 10.43
C LEU A 140 16.05 -12.70 11.01
N ASN A 141 16.28 -12.37 12.28
CA ASN A 141 17.56 -12.65 12.94
C ASN A 141 17.82 -14.15 13.08
N ALA A 142 16.81 -14.95 13.43
CA ALA A 142 16.93 -16.41 13.53
C ALA A 142 17.23 -17.09 12.18
N LYS A 143 16.76 -16.51 11.07
CA LYS A 143 17.10 -16.99 9.73
C LYS A 143 18.49 -16.54 9.29
N GLY A 144 18.94 -15.35 9.71
CA GLY A 144 20.30 -14.87 9.45
C GLY A 144 21.40 -15.73 10.08
N THR A 145 21.13 -16.33 11.25
CA THR A 145 22.07 -17.28 11.89
C THR A 145 22.16 -18.62 11.17
N ASN A 146 21.09 -19.09 10.50
CA ASN A 146 21.08 -20.35 9.77
C ASN A 146 21.67 -20.28 8.34
N ASN A 147 21.93 -19.08 7.82
CA ASN A 147 22.55 -18.88 6.50
C ASN A 147 24.08 -18.69 6.55
N SER A 148 24.70 -18.91 7.71
CA SER A 148 26.17 -18.88 7.88
C SER A 148 26.83 -20.27 7.72
N LEU A 149 26.06 -21.28 7.29
CA LEU A 149 26.52 -22.65 7.02
C LEU A 149 26.23 -23.07 5.57
N LEU A 150 26.45 -22.19 4.61
CA LEU A 150 26.71 -22.61 3.22
C LEU A 150 27.79 -21.69 2.67
N VAL A 151 29.00 -22.24 2.62
CA VAL A 151 30.15 -21.81 1.81
C VAL A 151 29.75 -21.73 0.35
#